data_AF-A0A6A5FXX8-F1
#
_entry.id   AF-A0A6A5FXX8-F1
#
_cell.length_a   1.000
_cell.length_b   1.000
_cell.length_c   1.000
_cell.angle_alpha   90.00
_cell.angle_beta   90.00
_cell.angle_gamma   90.00
#
_symmetry.space_group_name_H-M   'P 1'
#
loop_
_entity.id
_entity.type
_entity.pdbx_description
1 polymer ?
#
loop_
_entity_poly.entity_id
_entity_poly.type
_entity_poly.pdbx_seq_one_letter_code
_entity_poly.pdbx_strand_id
1 'polypeptide(L)'
;MKTLLCVVGFLAIASALVLPEKRASSLDCFLCRLAVNVTDPPVDGEVHKAEDKFIAECKKELAGIPFLEQECLNYAHSELDPIIKELESGTAPEDVCKEIKQCPQ
;
A
#
# COMPACT_ATOMS: atom_id res chain seq x y z
N MET A 1 -50.17 -13.09 -28.21
CA MET A 1 -49.06 -13.61 -27.39
C MET A 1 -47.72 -13.24 -28.01
N LYS A 2 -47.24 -11.99 -27.89
CA LYS A 2 -45.88 -11.61 -28.35
C LYS A 2 -45.38 -10.23 -27.89
N THR A 3 -45.80 -9.74 -26.72
CA THR A 3 -45.45 -8.37 -26.28
C THR A 3 -45.13 -8.27 -24.78
N LEU A 4 -44.57 -9.33 -24.18
CA LEU A 4 -44.36 -9.38 -22.72
C LEU A 4 -43.01 -9.99 -22.29
N LEU A 5 -41.97 -9.90 -23.12
CA LEU A 5 -40.65 -10.53 -22.83
C LEU A 5 -39.45 -9.60 -23.02
N CYS A 6 -39.58 -8.28 -22.77
CA CYS A 6 -38.43 -7.36 -22.85
C CYS A 6 -38.23 -6.48 -21.60
N VAL A 7 -38.76 -6.87 -20.43
CA VAL A 7 -38.60 -6.11 -19.18
C VAL A 7 -37.94 -6.96 -18.09
N VAL A 8 -36.81 -7.60 -18.42
CA VAL A 8 -35.91 -8.18 -17.41
C VAL A 8 -34.47 -8.08 -17.94
N GLY A 9 -33.95 -6.85 -18.03
CA GLY A 9 -32.58 -6.62 -18.52
C GLY A 9 -31.91 -5.37 -17.95
N PHE A 10 -32.47 -4.79 -16.88
CA PHE A 10 -31.95 -3.60 -16.22
C PHE A 10 -31.87 -3.82 -14.71
N LEU A 11 -31.04 -4.75 -14.26
CA LEU A 11 -30.63 -4.82 -12.86
C LEU A 11 -29.19 -5.34 -12.80
N ALA A 12 -28.33 -4.53 -12.18
CA ALA A 12 -26.95 -4.81 -11.77
C ALA A 12 -25.84 -4.77 -12.84
N ILE A 13 -25.49 -3.56 -13.30
CA ILE A 13 -24.07 -3.25 -13.60
C ILE A 13 -23.62 -2.21 -12.58
N ALA A 14 -23.44 -2.65 -11.33
CA ALA A 14 -23.00 -1.81 -10.24
C ALA A 14 -22.07 -2.59 -9.30
N SER A 15 -21.10 -3.32 -9.83
CA SER A 15 -20.03 -3.94 -9.04
C SER A 15 -18.90 -4.36 -9.97
N ALA A 16 -17.88 -3.51 -10.13
CA ALA A 16 -16.54 -3.84 -10.64
C ALA A 16 -15.88 -2.59 -11.25
N LEU A 17 -15.80 -1.49 -10.48
CA LEU A 17 -14.52 -0.77 -10.47
C LEU A 17 -13.55 -1.71 -9.73
N VAL A 18 -13.07 -2.75 -10.43
CA VAL A 18 -11.92 -3.51 -9.99
C VAL A 18 -10.80 -2.48 -10.03
N LEU A 19 -10.54 -1.85 -8.87
CA LEU A 19 -9.27 -1.17 -8.64
C LEU A 19 -8.21 -2.16 -9.12
N PRO A 20 -7.35 -1.78 -10.08
CA PRO A 20 -6.34 -2.70 -10.57
C PRO A 20 -5.62 -3.23 -9.35
N GLU A 21 -5.60 -4.56 -9.16
CA GLU A 21 -4.72 -5.16 -8.17
C GLU A 21 -3.34 -4.59 -8.49
N LYS A 22 -2.83 -3.68 -7.65
CA LYS A 22 -1.45 -3.25 -7.73
C LYS A 22 -0.68 -4.56 -7.61
N ARG A 23 -0.17 -5.05 -8.73
CA ARG A 23 0.72 -6.21 -8.71
C ARG A 23 1.91 -5.76 -7.88
N ALA A 24 2.11 -6.40 -6.73
CA ALA A 24 3.29 -6.23 -5.90
C ALA A 24 4.53 -6.15 -6.80
N SER A 25 5.10 -4.96 -6.98
CA SER A 25 6.38 -4.84 -7.65
C SER A 25 7.49 -5.21 -6.66
N SER A 26 8.66 -5.60 -7.18
CA SER A 26 9.83 -5.82 -6.33
C SER A 26 10.20 -4.56 -5.53
N LEU A 27 9.90 -3.39 -6.09
CA LEU A 27 10.12 -2.10 -5.45
C LEU A 27 9.12 -1.86 -4.32
N ASP A 28 7.82 -2.10 -4.55
CA ASP A 28 6.80 -1.96 -3.50
C ASP A 28 7.09 -2.88 -2.31
N CYS A 29 7.48 -4.14 -2.58
CA CYS A 29 7.82 -5.08 -1.52
C CYS A 29 9.06 -4.63 -0.72
N PHE A 30 10.06 -4.07 -1.41
CA PHE A 30 11.25 -3.52 -0.77
C PHE A 30 10.90 -2.31 0.10
N LEU A 31 10.17 -1.34 -0.45
CA LEU A 31 9.75 -0.12 0.25
C LEU A 31 8.87 -0.46 1.45
N CYS A 32 7.97 -1.43 1.32
CA CYS A 32 7.13 -1.88 2.42
C CYS A 32 7.95 -2.43 3.58
N ARG A 33 8.88 -3.35 3.29
CA ARG A 33 9.73 -3.95 4.32
C ARG A 33 10.61 -2.91 5.00
N LEU A 34 11.10 -1.94 4.22
CA LEU A 34 11.85 -0.81 4.75
C LEU A 34 10.97 0.02 5.69
N ALA A 35 9.75 0.37 5.27
CA ALA A 35 8.77 1.10 6.06
C ALA A 35 8.46 0.38 7.37
N VAL A 36 8.14 -0.92 7.33
CA VAL A 36 7.91 -1.76 8.51
C VAL A 36 9.12 -1.78 9.46
N ASN A 37 10.33 -1.88 8.93
CA ASN A 37 11.55 -1.90 9.75
C ASN A 37 11.84 -0.56 10.44
N VAL A 38 11.44 0.57 9.84
CA VAL A 38 11.69 1.90 10.42
C VAL A 38 10.53 2.39 11.28
N THR A 39 9.33 1.87 11.06
CA THR A 39 8.16 2.10 11.93
C THR A 39 8.30 1.25 13.18
N ASP A 40 8.76 1.86 14.26
CA ASP A 40 8.45 1.35 15.59
C ASP A 40 6.92 1.45 15.80
N PRO A 41 6.29 0.54 16.57
CA PRO A 41 4.87 0.66 16.89
C PRO A 41 4.61 2.06 17.46
N PRO A 42 3.71 2.86 16.85
CA PRO A 42 3.60 4.27 17.17
C PRO A 42 3.17 4.44 18.63
N VAL A 43 4.00 5.14 19.39
CA VAL A 43 3.57 5.81 20.63
C VAL A 43 2.99 7.15 20.18
N ASP A 44 1.79 7.49 20.64
CA ASP A 44 1.00 8.66 20.21
C ASP A 44 1.85 9.88 19.78
N GLY A 45 1.68 10.32 18.53
CA GLY A 45 2.31 11.55 17.99
C GLY A 45 3.58 11.35 17.15
N GLU A 46 4.01 10.11 16.87
CA GLU A 46 5.26 9.84 16.14
C GLU A 46 5.12 9.51 14.63
N VAL A 47 3.92 9.60 14.05
CA VAL A 47 3.70 9.30 12.61
C VAL A 47 4.64 10.11 11.70
N HIS A 48 4.84 11.39 12.00
CA HIS A 48 5.79 12.23 11.25
C HIS A 48 7.26 11.81 11.43
N LYS A 49 7.63 11.20 12.57
CA LYS A 49 8.99 10.67 12.75
C LYS A 49 9.23 9.42 11.91
N ALA A 50 8.21 8.58 11.77
CA ALA A 50 8.28 7.38 10.93
C ALA A 50 8.46 7.74 9.44
N GLU A 51 7.73 8.76 8.98
CA GLU A 51 7.83 9.28 7.62
C GLU A 51 9.22 9.82 7.29
N ASP A 52 9.76 10.70 8.15
CA ASP A 52 11.10 11.27 7.95
C ASP A 52 12.20 10.18 8.00
N LYS A 53 12.08 9.21 8.92
CA LYS A 53 13.02 8.08 9.05
C LYS A 53 12.96 7.17 7.82
N PHE A 54 11.76 6.90 7.31
CA PHE A 54 11.58 6.13 6.07
C PHE A 54 12.19 6.85 4.86
N ILE A 55 11.92 8.15 4.69
CA ILE A 55 12.46 8.93 3.56
C ILE A 55 13.98 8.95 3.61
N ALA A 56 14.57 9.14 4.80
CA ALA A 56 16.02 9.17 4.97
C ALA A 56 16.68 7.84 4.58
N GLU A 57 16.18 6.71 5.08
CA GLU A 57 16.77 5.41 4.75
C GLU A 57 16.45 4.98 3.32
N CYS A 58 15.26 5.27 2.80
CA CYS A 58 14.91 4.96 1.42
C CYS A 58 15.82 5.68 0.43
N LYS A 59 16.07 6.98 0.64
CA LYS A 59 16.99 7.75 -0.20
C LYS A 59 18.43 7.25 -0.12
N LYS A 60 18.85 6.76 1.04
CA LYS A 60 20.19 6.19 1.23
C LYS A 60 20.35 4.85 0.51
N GLU A 61 19.35 3.96 0.61
CA GLU A 61 19.36 2.66 -0.07
C GLU A 61 19.25 2.81 -1.60
N LEU A 62 18.51 3.81 -2.07
CA LEU A 62 18.30 4.08 -3.50
C LEU A 62 19.20 5.20 -4.04
N ALA A 63 20.21 5.61 -3.27
CA ALA A 63 21.11 6.70 -3.60
C ALA A 63 21.80 6.44 -4.95
N GLY A 64 21.79 7.46 -5.83
CA GLY A 64 22.44 7.37 -7.13
C GLY A 64 21.60 6.70 -8.23
N ILE A 65 20.35 6.30 -7.92
CA ILE A 65 19.40 5.85 -8.93
C ILE A 65 18.42 6.98 -9.25
N PRO A 66 18.46 7.55 -10.47
CA PRO A 66 17.54 8.63 -10.83
C PRO A 66 16.08 8.15 -10.72
N PHE A 67 15.17 9.07 -10.35
CA PHE A 67 13.72 8.87 -10.13
C PHE A 67 13.31 8.12 -8.86
N LEU A 68 14.15 7.25 -8.29
CA LEU A 68 13.78 6.47 -7.11
C LEU A 68 13.74 7.28 -5.80
N GLU A 69 14.53 8.35 -5.70
CA GLU A 69 14.44 9.25 -4.53
C GLU A 69 13.08 9.96 -4.44
N GLN A 70 12.46 10.26 -5.58
CA GLN A 70 11.11 10.83 -5.62
C GLN A 70 10.07 9.76 -5.26
N GLU A 71 10.30 8.51 -5.64
CA GLU A 71 9.44 7.40 -5.27
C GLU A 71 9.42 7.17 -3.76
N CYS A 72 10.55 7.35 -3.05
CA CYS A 72 10.57 7.36 -1.59
C CYS A 72 9.58 8.37 -0.99
N LEU A 73 9.51 9.59 -1.53
CA LEU A 73 8.58 10.62 -1.05
C LEU A 73 7.13 10.23 -1.36
N ASN A 74 6.86 9.80 -2.59
CA ASN A 74 5.52 9.40 -3.01
C ASN A 74 5.00 8.23 -2.16
N TYR A 75 5.87 7.25 -1.92
CA TYR A 75 5.55 6.08 -1.12
C TYR A 75 5.29 6.45 0.34
N ALA A 76 6.13 7.31 0.92
CA ALA A 76 5.95 7.79 2.28
C ALA A 76 4.55 8.40 2.48
N HIS A 77 4.14 9.27 1.57
CA HIS A 77 2.86 9.96 1.67
C HIS A 77 1.63 9.08 1.36
N SER A 78 1.78 8.00 0.59
CA SER A 78 0.63 7.22 0.09
C SER A 78 0.49 5.83 0.71
N GLU A 79 1.57 5.24 1.22
CA GLU A 79 1.62 3.83 1.60
C GLU A 79 2.11 3.61 3.05
N LEU A 80 2.63 4.62 3.78
CA LEU A 80 3.01 4.45 5.20
C LEU A 80 1.81 4.27 6.13
N ASP A 81 0.75 5.06 5.96
CA ASP A 81 -0.47 4.98 6.78
C ASP A 81 -1.09 3.57 6.81
N PRO A 82 -1.31 2.88 5.67
CA PRO A 82 -1.85 1.52 5.70
C PRO A 82 -0.88 0.52 6.35
N ILE A 83 0.45 0.71 6.24
CA ILE A 83 1.45 -0.13 6.92
C ILE A 83 1.36 0.04 8.44
N ILE A 84 1.30 1.28 8.92
CA ILE A 84 1.18 1.60 10.34
C ILE A 84 -0.12 1.01 10.91
N LYS A 85 -1.24 1.21 10.21
CA LYS A 85 -2.54 0.69 10.63
C LYS A 85 -2.55 -0.84 10.72
N GLU A 86 -1.86 -1.52 9.80
CA GLU A 86 -1.75 -2.97 9.83
C GLU A 86 -0.90 -3.44 11.02
N LEU A 87 0.22 -2.76 11.32
CA LEU A 87 1.02 -3.02 12.52
C LEU A 87 0.21 -2.79 13.81
N GLU A 88 -0.57 -1.71 13.89
CA GLU A 88 -1.45 -1.41 15.03
C GLU A 88 -2.56 -2.46 15.21
N SER A 89 -2.97 -3.15 14.14
CA SER A 89 -3.95 -4.23 14.20
C SER A 89 -3.41 -5.51 14.86
N GLY A 90 -2.10 -5.57 15.11
CA GLY A 90 -1.41 -6.71 15.72
C GLY A 90 -0.83 -7.71 14.72
N THR A 91 -0.84 -7.38 13.42
CA THR A 91 -0.20 -8.18 12.38
C THR A 91 1.32 -8.21 12.60
N ALA A 92 1.91 -9.39 12.46
CA ALA A 92 3.35 -9.56 12.61
C ALA A 92 4.08 -8.74 11.53
N PRO A 93 5.16 -7.99 11.87
CA PRO A 93 5.89 -7.16 10.92
C PRO A 93 6.28 -7.89 9.62
N GLU A 94 6.65 -9.16 9.71
CA GLU A 94 6.99 -10.01 8.56
C GLU A 94 5.82 -10.29 7.59
N ASP A 95 4.58 -10.18 8.08
CA ASP A 95 3.36 -10.50 7.33
C ASP A 95 2.65 -9.24 6.81
N VAL A 96 2.87 -8.07 7.42
CA VAL A 96 2.23 -6.79 7.03
C VAL A 96 2.28 -6.56 5.52
N CYS A 97 3.47 -6.67 4.93
CA CYS A 97 3.66 -6.39 3.50
C CYS A 97 2.94 -7.38 2.57
N LYS A 98 2.65 -8.60 3.05
CA LYS A 98 1.86 -9.58 2.32
C LYS A 98 0.37 -9.29 2.47
N GLU A 99 -0.08 -8.94 3.67
CA GLU A 99 -1.46 -8.60 3.97
C GLU A 99 -1.93 -7.38 3.16
N ILE A 100 -1.10 -6.34 3.04
CA ILE A 100 -1.40 -5.16 2.21
C ILE A 100 -1.05 -5.36 0.72
N LYS A 101 -0.71 -6.58 0.30
CA LYS A 101 -0.42 -6.98 -1.08
C LYS A 101 0.72 -6.24 -1.77
N GLN A 102 1.66 -5.69 -1.01
CA GLN A 102 2.87 -5.07 -1.56
C GLN A 102 4.01 -6.07 -1.78
N CYS A 103 3.94 -7.24 -1.13
CA CYS A 103 4.79 -8.40 -1.39
C CYS A 103 3.95 -9.59 -1.90
N PRO A 104 4.55 -10.51 -2.68
CA PRO A 104 3.93 -11.80 -2.96
C PRO A 104 3.74 -12.61 -1.66
N GLN A 105 2.66 -13.40 -1.64
CA GLN A 105 2.28 -14.33 -0.56
C GLN A 105 3.39 -15.38 -0.30
#